data_AF-A0AAE6FXF5-F1
#
_entry.id   AF-A0AAE6FXF5-F1
#
_cell.length_a   1.000
_cell.length_b   1.000
_cell.length_c   1.000
_cell.angle_alpha   90.00
_cell.angle_beta   90.00
_cell.angle_gamma   90.00
#
_symmetry.space_group_name_H-M   'P 1'
#
loop_
_entity.id
_entity.type
_entity.pdbx_description
1 polymer ?
#
loop_
_entity_poly.entity_id
_entity_poly.type
_entity_poly.pdbx_seq_one_letter_code
_entity_poly.pdbx_strand_id
1 'polypeptide(L)'
;MATNLTGTWLNQGPDGGTYKILQVGTVIFWRGENKSAGWSNIGFGSFDEQHNMVSITWGDPDGGNTGNHGFLLFTVADNNLLKKVGGLGGGDFKRS
;
A
#
# COMPACT_ATOMS: atom_id res chain seq x y z
N MET A 1 -9.80 -14.13 -10.11
CA MET A 1 -8.73 -15.15 -10.00
C MET A 1 -7.62 -14.54 -9.17
N ALA A 2 -7.17 -15.22 -8.11
CA ALA A 2 -6.27 -14.66 -7.10
C ALA A 2 -5.01 -14.02 -7.73
N THR A 3 -5.04 -12.70 -7.76
CA THR A 3 -3.98 -11.79 -8.19
C THR A 3 -2.98 -11.70 -7.06
N ASN A 4 -1.90 -12.49 -7.11
CA ASN A 4 -0.84 -12.36 -6.12
C ASN A 4 -0.27 -10.93 -6.15
N LEU A 5 -0.56 -10.14 -5.12
CA LEU A 5 -0.14 -8.75 -4.97
C LEU A 5 1.30 -8.62 -4.43
N THR A 6 1.93 -9.72 -4.03
CA THR A 6 3.30 -9.73 -3.52
C THR A 6 4.26 -9.13 -4.54
N GLY A 7 5.04 -8.12 -4.17
CA GLY A 7 6.01 -7.50 -5.07
C GLY A 7 6.33 -6.06 -4.69
N THR A 8 7.03 -5.39 -5.60
CA THR A 8 7.40 -3.98 -5.45
C THR A 8 6.40 -3.11 -6.21
N TRP A 9 5.92 -2.07 -5.55
CA TRP A 9 4.93 -1.14 -6.06
C TRP A 9 5.40 0.30 -5.89
N LEU A 10 5.10 1.13 -6.86
CA LEU A 10 5.44 2.54 -6.91
C LEU A 10 4.17 3.35 -6.74
N ASN A 11 4.15 4.16 -5.68
CA ASN A 11 3.08 5.11 -5.46
C ASN A 11 3.19 6.25 -6.48
N GLN A 12 2.10 6.49 -7.21
CA GLN A 12 1.96 7.52 -8.23
C GLN A 12 1.40 8.84 -7.66
N GLY A 13 1.15 8.90 -6.35
CA GLY A 13 0.74 10.09 -5.62
C GLY A 13 1.89 11.08 -5.35
N PRO A 14 1.58 12.24 -4.75
CA PRO A 14 2.53 13.34 -4.55
C PRO A 14 3.63 13.04 -3.53
N ASP A 15 3.38 12.12 -2.59
CA ASP A 15 4.34 11.61 -1.62
C ASP A 15 5.33 10.61 -2.24
N GLY A 16 4.97 10.01 -3.37
CA GLY A 16 5.75 9.00 -4.07
C GLY A 16 6.09 7.81 -3.16
N GLY A 17 7.26 7.22 -3.37
CA GLY A 17 7.76 6.12 -2.54
C GLY A 17 7.56 4.74 -3.15
N THR A 18 8.34 3.80 -2.61
CA THR A 18 8.37 2.40 -3.01
C THR A 18 7.80 1.54 -1.90
N TYR A 19 6.90 0.64 -2.25
CA TYR A 19 6.16 -0.22 -1.34
C TYR A 19 6.47 -1.68 -1.67
N LYS A 20 7.02 -2.39 -0.71
CA LYS A 20 7.13 -3.85 -0.78
C LYS A 20 5.87 -4.45 -0.17
N ILE A 21 5.02 -5.03 -1.01
CA ILE A 21 3.79 -5.70 -0.60
C ILE A 21 4.06 -7.20 -0.46
N LEU A 22 3.55 -7.81 0.60
CA LEU A 22 3.51 -9.25 0.83
C LEU A 22 2.06 -9.66 1.03
N GLN A 23 1.60 -10.62 0.24
CA GLN A 23 0.29 -11.26 0.40
C GLN A 23 0.44 -12.67 0.95
N VAL A 24 -0.28 -12.97 2.03
CA VAL A 24 -0.38 -14.30 2.64
C VAL A 24 -1.86 -14.68 2.74
N GLY A 25 -2.34 -15.47 1.78
CA GLY A 25 -3.79 -15.68 1.61
C GLY A 25 -4.49 -14.36 1.31
N THR A 26 -5.48 -14.00 2.11
CA THR A 26 -6.18 -12.71 2.04
C THR A 26 -5.53 -11.62 2.90
N VAL A 27 -4.44 -11.92 3.61
CA VAL A 27 -3.74 -10.95 4.47
C VAL A 27 -2.69 -10.20 3.66
N ILE A 28 -2.62 -8.89 3.84
CA ILE A 28 -1.63 -8.02 3.19
C ILE A 28 -0.76 -7.33 4.24
N PHE A 29 0.54 -7.36 4.00
CA PHE A 29 1.53 -6.56 4.69
C PHE A 29 2.22 -5.64 3.69
N TRP A 30 2.65 -4.46 4.12
CA TRP A 30 3.63 -3.70 3.36
C TRP A 30 4.71 -3.06 4.21
N ARG A 31 5.79 -2.69 3.54
CA ARG A 31 6.76 -1.69 3.97
C ARG A 31 6.88 -0.63 2.88
N GLY A 32 6.51 0.61 3.21
CA GLY A 32 6.66 1.77 2.35
C GLY A 32 7.89 2.59 2.75
N GLU A 33 8.63 3.13 1.77
CA GLU A 33 9.71 4.08 2.03
C GLU A 33 9.90 5.06 0.87
N ASN A 34 10.35 6.27 1.22
CA ASN A 34 10.97 7.20 0.27
C ASN A 34 12.27 7.71 0.89
N LYS A 35 13.39 7.13 0.45
CA LYS A 35 14.72 7.45 0.98
C LYS A 35 15.12 8.91 0.75
N SER A 36 14.69 9.50 -0.36
CA SER A 36 14.98 10.91 -0.67
C SER A 36 14.23 11.85 0.27
N ALA A 37 12.97 11.53 0.58
CA ALA A 37 12.12 12.31 1.47
C ALA A 37 12.27 11.95 2.96
N GLY A 38 13.04 10.92 3.31
CA GLY A 38 13.36 10.55 4.68
C GLY A 38 12.22 9.94 5.49
N TRP A 39 11.24 9.29 4.84
CA TRP A 39 10.13 8.63 5.53
C TRP A 39 10.02 7.14 5.21
N SER A 40 9.43 6.40 6.14
CA SER A 40 9.05 5.00 5.99
C SER A 40 7.79 4.70 6.78
N ASN A 41 6.98 3.76 6.31
CA ASN A 41 5.81 3.27 7.03
C ASN A 41 5.66 1.75 6.89
N ILE A 42 4.82 1.19 7.75
CA ILE A 42 4.37 -0.20 7.68
C ILE A 42 2.85 -0.21 7.53
N GLY A 43 2.33 -1.30 6.98
CA GLY A 43 0.90 -1.45 6.78
C GLY A 43 0.47 -2.89 6.89
N PHE A 44 -0.75 -3.06 7.36
CA PHE A 44 -1.40 -4.33 7.56
C PHE A 44 -2.87 -4.23 7.15
N GLY A 45 -3.37 -5.28 6.50
CA GLY A 45 -4.79 -5.36 6.20
C GLY A 45 -5.13 -6.58 5.38
N SER A 46 -6.09 -6.44 4.46
CA SER A 46 -6.67 -7.58 3.76
C SER A 46 -7.03 -7.31 2.31
N PHE A 47 -7.09 -8.38 1.53
CA PHE A 47 -7.60 -8.46 0.17
C PHE A 47 -8.93 -9.22 0.15
N ASP A 48 -9.99 -8.53 -0.24
CA ASP A 48 -11.29 -9.07 -0.54
C ASP A 48 -11.34 -9.48 -2.02
N GLU A 49 -11.22 -10.78 -2.26
CA GLU A 49 -11.22 -11.36 -3.60
C GLU A 49 -12.58 -11.25 -4.31
N GLN A 50 -13.68 -11.15 -3.55
CA GLN A 50 -15.02 -11.06 -4.13
C GLN A 50 -15.25 -9.70 -4.76
N HIS A 51 -14.74 -8.64 -4.13
CA HIS A 51 -14.91 -7.26 -4.59
C HIS A 51 -13.66 -6.68 -5.26
N ASN A 52 -12.56 -7.44 -5.33
CA ASN A 52 -11.24 -6.96 -5.75
C ASN A 52 -10.79 -5.72 -4.97
N MET A 53 -10.95 -5.74 -3.64
CA MET A 53 -10.68 -4.60 -2.78
C MET A 53 -9.55 -4.90 -1.80
N VAL A 54 -8.61 -3.96 -1.65
CA VAL A 54 -7.55 -4.03 -0.64
C VAL A 54 -7.77 -2.94 0.38
N SER A 55 -7.90 -3.32 1.65
CA SER A 55 -8.01 -2.39 2.78
C SER A 55 -6.75 -2.50 3.63
N ILE A 56 -6.05 -1.38 3.87
CA ILE A 56 -4.82 -1.33 4.66
C ILE A 56 -4.95 -0.28 5.74
N THR A 57 -4.56 -0.62 6.98
CA THR A 57 -4.20 0.37 8.00
C THR A 57 -2.69 0.49 8.02
N TRP A 58 -2.17 1.71 8.08
CA TRP A 58 -0.74 1.99 8.03
C TRP A 58 -0.34 2.98 9.12
N GLY A 59 0.94 2.95 9.49
CA GLY A 59 1.54 3.88 10.43
C GLY A 59 3.05 3.99 10.25
N ASP A 60 3.59 5.14 10.63
CA ASP A 60 5.02 5.37 10.72
C ASP A 60 5.56 4.64 11.97
N PRO A 61 6.52 3.72 11.85
CA PRO A 61 7.21 3.16 13.01
C PRO A 61 8.07 4.24 13.69
N ASP A 62 8.36 4.05 14.99
CA ASP A 62 9.20 4.97 15.77
C ASP A 62 10.51 5.30 15.02
N GLY A 63 10.71 6.59 14.72
CA GLY A 63 11.85 7.09 13.93
C GLY A 63 11.48 7.84 12.64
N GLY A 64 10.20 7.83 12.23
CA GLY A 64 9.66 8.67 11.15
C GLY A 64 9.06 9.99 11.65
N ASN A 65 9.23 11.07 10.91
CA ASN A 65 9.13 12.47 11.38
C ASN A 65 7.74 12.99 11.80
N THR A 66 6.74 12.16 12.10
CA THR A 66 5.39 12.67 12.46
C THR A 66 4.47 11.73 13.27
N GLY A 67 4.77 10.43 13.43
CA GLY A 67 3.83 9.49 14.06
C GLY A 67 2.49 9.38 13.31
N ASN A 68 2.51 9.62 12.00
CA ASN A 68 1.31 9.61 11.19
C ASN A 68 0.81 8.18 11.00
N HIS A 69 -0.50 8.07 10.83
CA HIS A 69 -1.18 6.81 10.59
C HIS A 69 -2.48 7.07 9.83
N GLY A 70 -3.01 6.03 9.22
CA GLY A 70 -4.25 6.13 8.47
C GLY A 70 -4.71 4.81 7.90
N PHE A 71 -5.74 4.89 7.08
CA PHE A 71 -6.20 3.78 6.27
C PHE A 71 -6.14 4.13 4.79
N LEU A 72 -5.97 3.12 3.95
CA LEU A 72 -6.06 3.19 2.51
C LEU A 72 -6.96 2.10 1.98
N LEU A 73 -7.77 2.47 1.00
CA LEU A 73 -8.66 1.55 0.30
C LEU A 73 -8.32 1.60 -1.18
N PHE A 74 -8.07 0.42 -1.75
CA PHE A 74 -7.77 0.25 -3.17
C PHE A 74 -8.76 -0.70 -3.82
N THR A 75 -9.02 -0.48 -5.11
CA THR A 75 -9.51 -1.53 -6.00
C THR A 75 -8.34 -2.09 -6.81
N VAL A 76 -8.32 -3.41 -7.02
CA VAL A 76 -7.38 -4.08 -7.92
C VAL A 76 -7.90 -3.94 -9.34
N ALA A 77 -7.45 -2.88 -10.03
CA ALA A 77 -7.89 -2.58 -11.39
C ALA A 77 -7.34 -3.60 -12.40
N ASP A 78 -6.09 -4.02 -12.21
CA ASP A 78 -5.45 -5.13 -12.92
C ASP A 78 -4.26 -5.69 -12.10
N ASN A 79 -3.53 -6.67 -12.63
CA ASN A 79 -2.41 -7.34 -11.94
C ASN A 79 -1.24 -6.41 -11.57
N ASN A 80 -1.19 -5.21 -12.15
CA ASN A 80 -0.10 -4.25 -12.03
C ASN A 80 -0.59 -2.87 -11.57
N LEU A 81 -1.88 -2.71 -11.22
CA LEU A 81 -2.46 -1.43 -10.82
C LEU A 81 -3.45 -1.59 -9.65
N LEU A 82 -3.08 -1.00 -8.51
CA LEU A 82 -4.01 -0.73 -7.40
C LEU A 82 -4.46 0.73 -7.52
N LYS A 83 -5.75 0.95 -7.74
CA LYS A 83 -6.32 2.30 -7.78
C LYS A 83 -6.82 2.69 -6.41
N LYS A 84 -6.39 3.83 -5.90
CA LYS A 84 -6.88 4.36 -4.63
C LYS A 84 -8.33 4.81 -4.81
N VAL A 85 -9.20 4.36 -3.92
CA VAL A 85 -10.62 4.72 -3.91
C VAL A 85 -11.07 5.30 -2.56
N GLY A 86 -10.19 5.30 -1.55
CA GLY A 86 -10.46 5.96 -0.28
C GLY A 86 -9.24 6.01 0.66
N GLY A 87 -9.35 6.80 1.73
CA GLY A 87 -8.35 6.88 2.78
C GLY A 87 -7.35 8.04 2.69
N LEU A 88 -6.43 8.10 3.66
CA LEU A 88 -5.48 9.20 3.88
C LEU A 88 -4.06 8.80 3.45
N GLY A 89 -3.33 9.75 2.84
CA GLY A 89 -1.98 9.53 2.27
C GLY A 89 -2.00 8.80 0.92
N GLY A 90 -0.84 8.64 0.28
CA GLY A 90 -0.69 7.83 -0.94
C GLY A 90 -1.50 8.26 -2.18
N GLY A 91 -1.38 7.45 -3.23
CA GLY A 91 -2.13 7.53 -4.48
C GLY A 91 -2.31 6.15 -5.10
N ASP A 92 -2.48 6.08 -6.41
CA ASP A 92 -2.50 4.81 -7.14
C ASP A 92 -1.14 4.13 -7.08
N PHE A 93 -1.11 2.80 -6.94
CA PHE A 93 0.14 2.05 -6.92
C PHE A 93 0.29 1.26 -8.22
N LYS A 94 1.41 1.43 -8.89
CA LYS A 94 1.79 0.65 -10.07
C LYS A 94 2.88 -0.35 -9.72
N ARG A 95 2.76 -1.58 -10.18
CA ARG A 95 3.80 -2.59 -9.99
C ARG A 95 5.06 -2.20 -10.76
N SER A 96 6.22 -2.36 -10.11
CA SER A 96 7.56 -2.14 -10.68
C SER A 96 8.11 -3.39 -11.35
#